data_AF-A0A1L0AZ68-F1
#
_entry.id   AF-A0A1L0AZ68-F1
#
_cell.length_a   1.000
_cell.length_b   1.000
_cell.length_c   1.000
_cell.angle_alpha   90.00
_cell.angle_beta   90.00
_cell.angle_gamma   90.00
#
_symmetry.space_group_name_H-M   'P 1'
#
loop_
_entity.id
_entity.type
_entity.pdbx_description
1 polymer ?
#
loop_
_entity_poly.entity_id
_entity_poly.type
_entity_poly.pdbx_seq_one_letter_code
_entity_poly.pdbx_strand_id
1 'polypeptide(L)'
;MSSNYNVTRSQIIQLENTTKKKLATYSSKYAQYVTKKPNFKEIELDKSIETLIKERGELLESITNSIDEDNDELRSKYLKHKSELNKDQKELNNLRSCINQERNHLNLLITVKKDILAENNNFSSTEEYMNDESMRIDKQTSVMDKLIQDALNSRNQIMEQSNEILFNSNSRVNRLLQRVPGISTLLTKINTRRKKNMVIMSCLIGVCMFLIFLTF
;
A
#
# COMPACT_ATOMS: atom_id res chain seq x y z
N MET A 1 -10.78 3.78 31.01
CA MET A 1 -10.20 4.54 29.88
C MET A 1 -9.39 3.69 28.89
N SER A 2 -8.58 2.71 29.32
CA SER A 2 -7.74 1.87 28.42
C SER A 2 -8.51 1.08 27.34
N SER A 3 -9.76 0.66 27.59
CA SER A 3 -10.56 -0.11 26.61
C SER A 3 -11.03 0.75 25.42
N ASN A 4 -11.40 2.01 25.66
CA ASN A 4 -11.83 2.94 24.60
C ASN A 4 -10.64 3.28 23.66
N TYR A 5 -9.47 3.56 24.24
CA TYR A 5 -8.23 3.78 23.47
C TYR A 5 -7.91 2.65 22.47
N ASN A 6 -8.03 1.39 22.89
CA ASN A 6 -7.74 0.25 22.02
C ASN A 6 -8.73 0.13 20.85
N VAL A 7 -10.00 0.44 21.08
CA VAL A 7 -11.04 0.47 20.04
C VAL A 7 -10.76 1.58 19.03
N THR A 8 -10.55 2.81 19.51
CA THR A 8 -10.29 3.97 18.63
C THR A 8 -8.98 3.82 17.85
N ARG A 9 -7.94 3.29 18.49
CA ARG A 9 -6.67 2.98 17.81
C ARG A 9 -6.87 1.95 16.70
N SER A 10 -7.66 0.91 16.96
CA SER A 10 -7.95 -0.11 15.95
C SER A 10 -8.71 0.49 14.77
N GLN A 11 -9.64 1.43 15.02
CA GLN A 11 -10.35 2.17 13.98
C GLN A 11 -9.41 3.05 13.14
N ILE A 12 -8.48 3.79 13.76
CA ILE A 12 -7.46 4.58 13.02
C ILE A 12 -6.63 3.68 12.10
N ILE A 13 -6.18 2.53 12.61
CA ILE A 13 -5.35 1.59 11.83
C ILE A 13 -6.16 1.00 10.66
N GLN A 14 -7.45 0.72 10.86
CA GLN A 14 -8.32 0.26 9.78
C GLN A 14 -8.50 1.35 8.70
N LEU A 15 -8.78 2.59 9.09
CA LEU A 15 -8.90 3.72 8.17
C LEU A 15 -7.59 3.99 7.41
N GLU A 16 -6.46 3.88 8.09
CA GLU A 16 -5.13 4.00 7.47
C GLU A 16 -4.89 2.90 6.43
N ASN A 17 -5.15 1.64 6.77
CA ASN A 17 -4.96 0.53 5.86
C ASN A 17 -5.89 0.61 4.64
N THR A 18 -7.13 1.04 4.84
CA THR A 18 -8.08 1.23 3.72
C THR A 18 -7.67 2.40 2.83
N THR A 19 -7.21 3.51 3.41
CA THR A 19 -6.67 4.67 2.66
C THR A 19 -5.47 4.25 1.80
N LYS A 20 -4.49 3.55 2.39
CA LYS A 20 -3.31 3.04 1.67
C LYS A 20 -3.66 2.10 0.53
N LYS A 21 -4.62 1.18 0.73
CA LYS A 21 -5.10 0.29 -0.33
C LYS A 21 -5.75 1.06 -1.49
N LYS A 22 -6.57 2.07 -1.18
CA LYS A 22 -7.21 2.90 -2.20
C LYS A 22 -6.20 3.80 -2.93
N LEU A 23 -5.23 4.38 -2.23
CA LEU A 23 -4.12 5.14 -2.82
C LEU A 23 -3.28 4.27 -3.76
N ALA A 24 -2.92 3.05 -3.34
CA ALA A 24 -2.21 2.10 -4.21
C ALA A 24 -3.03 1.74 -5.46
N THR A 25 -4.34 1.54 -5.30
CA THR A 25 -5.26 1.29 -6.43
C THR A 25 -5.34 2.51 -7.35
N TYR A 26 -5.39 3.72 -6.79
CA TYR A 26 -5.44 4.97 -7.54
C TYR A 26 -4.17 5.18 -8.36
N SER A 27 -3.00 4.97 -7.73
CA SER A 27 -1.70 5.03 -8.38
C SER A 27 -1.57 3.98 -9.51
N SER A 28 -1.78 2.70 -9.20
CA SER A 28 -1.62 1.61 -10.19
C SER A 28 -2.58 1.73 -11.37
N LYS A 29 -3.82 2.19 -11.13
CA LYS A 29 -4.85 2.20 -12.18
C LYS A 29 -4.90 3.50 -12.98
N TYR A 30 -4.68 4.64 -12.34
CA TYR A 30 -4.92 5.94 -12.96
C TYR A 30 -3.65 6.77 -13.17
N ALA A 31 -2.61 6.58 -12.35
CA ALA A 31 -1.31 7.22 -12.60
C ALA A 31 -0.49 6.49 -13.70
N GLN A 32 -0.65 5.16 -13.84
CA GLN A 32 0.03 4.41 -14.90
C GLN A 32 -0.69 4.45 -16.25
N TYR A 33 -2.03 4.52 -16.24
CA TYR A 33 -2.86 4.51 -17.46
C TYR A 33 -3.71 5.77 -17.54
N VAL A 34 -3.04 6.90 -17.74
CA VAL A 34 -3.69 8.21 -17.73
C VAL A 34 -4.60 8.36 -18.96
N THR A 35 -5.89 8.55 -18.70
CA THR A 35 -6.88 8.85 -19.74
C THR A 35 -6.99 10.35 -19.99
N LYS A 36 -7.26 10.73 -21.25
CA LYS A 36 -7.39 12.14 -21.70
C LYS A 36 -8.39 12.97 -20.88
N LYS A 37 -9.46 12.33 -20.40
CA LYS A 37 -10.47 12.92 -19.52
C LYS A 37 -10.59 12.10 -18.24
N PRO A 38 -10.88 12.75 -17.09
CA PRO A 38 -11.09 12.05 -15.84
C PRO A 38 -12.29 11.12 -15.95
N ASN A 39 -12.09 9.86 -15.55
CA ASN A 39 -13.16 8.88 -15.54
C ASN A 39 -14.10 9.13 -14.34
N PHE A 40 -15.40 8.90 -14.48
CA PHE A 40 -16.34 8.98 -13.34
C PHE A 40 -15.87 8.14 -12.15
N LYS A 41 -15.38 6.92 -12.41
CA LYS A 41 -14.83 6.01 -11.39
C LYS A 41 -13.53 6.50 -10.75
N GLU A 42 -12.77 7.34 -11.44
CA GLU A 42 -11.56 7.96 -10.90
C GLU A 42 -11.92 9.11 -9.96
N ILE A 43 -12.85 9.97 -10.37
CA ILE A 43 -13.35 11.08 -9.54
C ILE A 43 -14.02 10.53 -8.28
N GLU A 44 -14.80 9.46 -8.40
CA GLU A 44 -15.42 8.80 -7.25
C GLU A 44 -14.37 8.21 -6.30
N LEU A 45 -13.34 7.54 -6.82
CA LEU A 45 -12.27 6.98 -6.00
C LEU A 45 -11.46 8.07 -5.31
N ASP A 46 -11.13 9.15 -6.03
CA ASP A 46 -10.40 10.31 -5.53
C ASP A 46 -11.18 11.01 -4.39
N LYS A 47 -12.47 11.27 -4.59
CA LYS A 47 -13.37 11.78 -3.54
C LYS A 47 -13.45 10.84 -2.35
N SER A 48 -13.51 9.52 -2.59
CA SER A 48 -13.57 8.52 -1.53
C SER A 48 -12.28 8.44 -0.71
N ILE A 49 -11.12 8.70 -1.32
CA ILE A 49 -9.84 8.80 -0.60
C ILE A 49 -9.83 10.09 0.23
N GLU A 50 -10.27 11.21 -0.35
CA GLU A 50 -10.35 12.49 0.34
C GLU A 50 -11.27 12.44 1.56
N THR A 51 -12.43 11.79 1.45
CA THR A 51 -13.35 11.59 2.58
C THR A 51 -12.73 10.75 3.70
N LEU A 52 -11.98 9.70 3.35
CA LEU A 52 -11.31 8.85 4.34
C LEU A 52 -10.16 9.57 5.06
N ILE A 53 -9.39 10.38 4.33
CA ILE A 53 -8.33 11.21 4.91
C ILE A 53 -8.95 12.23 5.88
N LYS A 54 -10.07 12.86 5.49
CA LYS A 54 -10.78 13.81 6.34
C LYS A 54 -11.32 13.15 7.61
N GLU A 55 -12.01 12.02 7.48
CA GLU A 55 -12.53 11.25 8.63
C GLU A 55 -11.42 10.83 9.59
N ARG A 56 -10.29 10.34 9.06
CA ARG A 56 -9.11 9.99 9.88
C ARG A 56 -8.51 11.22 10.57
N GLY A 57 -8.50 12.38 9.91
CA GLY A 57 -8.06 13.64 10.48
C GLY A 57 -8.91 14.10 11.66
N GLU A 58 -10.23 14.10 11.49
CA GLU A 58 -11.21 14.47 12.53
C GLU A 58 -11.10 13.55 13.76
N LEU A 59 -10.96 12.24 13.53
CA LEU A 59 -10.74 11.27 14.62
C LEU A 59 -9.41 11.52 15.34
N LEU A 60 -8.32 11.77 14.61
CA LEU A 60 -7.01 12.06 15.21
C LEU A 60 -7.01 13.36 16.02
N GLU A 61 -7.73 14.38 15.58
CA GLU A 61 -7.88 15.66 16.29
C GLU A 61 -8.68 15.47 17.58
N SER A 62 -9.85 14.83 17.50
CA SER A 62 -10.68 14.50 18.67
C SER A 62 -9.90 13.77 19.76
N ILE A 63 -9.06 12.82 19.35
CA ILE A 63 -8.24 12.06 20.29
C ILE A 63 -7.08 12.88 20.83
N THR A 64 -6.41 13.67 19.98
CA THR A 64 -5.32 14.55 20.45
C THR A 64 -5.80 15.47 21.56
N ASN A 65 -7.05 15.97 21.46
CA ASN A 65 -7.68 16.82 22.47
C ASN A 65 -8.12 16.06 23.73
N SER A 66 -8.28 14.74 23.64
CA SER A 66 -8.73 13.87 24.76
C SER A 66 -7.56 13.21 25.51
N ILE A 67 -6.31 13.43 25.10
CA ILE A 67 -5.13 12.89 25.77
C ILE A 67 -4.74 13.83 26.91
N ASP A 68 -4.73 13.30 28.13
CA ASP A 68 -4.20 14.00 29.30
C ASP A 68 -2.70 14.32 29.12
N GLU A 69 -2.27 15.50 29.60
CA GLU A 69 -0.92 16.03 29.41
C GLU A 69 0.21 15.11 29.92
N ASP A 70 -0.08 14.22 30.88
CA ASP A 70 0.90 13.33 31.52
C ASP A 70 1.23 12.05 30.71
N ASN A 71 0.58 11.81 29.57
CA ASN A 71 0.72 10.57 28.81
C ASN A 71 1.60 10.72 27.54
N ASP A 72 2.89 11.01 27.74
CA ASP A 72 3.87 11.24 26.67
C ASP A 72 4.00 10.07 25.67
N GLU A 73 3.90 8.82 26.12
CA GLU A 73 4.00 7.65 25.22
C GLU A 73 2.81 7.57 24.26
N LEU A 74 1.61 7.92 24.73
CA LEU A 74 0.40 7.96 23.91
C LEU A 74 0.49 9.11 22.90
N ARG A 75 0.86 10.30 23.36
CA ARG A 75 1.05 11.48 22.52
C ARG A 75 2.03 11.23 21.36
N SER A 76 3.17 10.61 21.64
CA SER A 76 4.14 10.21 20.61
C SER A 76 3.55 9.28 19.54
N LYS A 77 2.72 8.30 19.95
CA LYS A 77 2.03 7.39 19.01
C LYS A 77 1.03 8.12 18.12
N TYR A 78 0.28 9.09 18.66
CA TYR A 78 -0.67 9.89 17.87
C TYR A 78 0.02 10.87 16.92
N LEU A 79 1.11 11.50 17.36
CA LEU A 79 1.93 12.34 16.47
C LEU A 79 2.45 11.55 15.27
N LYS A 80 2.81 10.28 15.48
CA LYS A 80 3.18 9.39 14.37
C LYS A 80 2.03 9.17 13.39
N HIS A 81 0.83 8.85 13.89
CA HIS A 81 -0.35 8.69 13.02
C HIS A 81 -0.70 9.99 12.28
N LYS A 82 -0.51 11.16 12.90
CA LYS A 82 -0.66 12.47 12.26
C LYS A 82 0.39 12.70 11.16
N SER A 83 1.64 12.31 11.39
CA SER A 83 2.69 12.35 10.37
C SER A 83 2.38 11.43 9.18
N GLU A 84 1.85 10.23 9.44
CA GLU A 84 1.42 9.30 8.39
C GLU A 84 0.23 9.86 7.60
N LEU A 85 -0.74 10.49 8.26
CA LEU A 85 -1.85 11.18 7.59
C LEU A 85 -1.35 12.27 6.63
N ASN A 86 -0.43 13.12 7.09
CA ASN A 86 0.16 14.17 6.25
C ASN A 86 0.91 13.58 5.04
N LYS A 87 1.59 12.43 5.23
CA LYS A 87 2.25 11.72 4.12
C LYS A 87 1.23 11.23 3.09
N ASP A 88 0.15 10.60 3.54
CA ASP A 88 -0.92 10.09 2.68
C ASP A 88 -1.61 11.24 1.90
N GLN A 89 -1.81 12.40 2.52
CA GLN A 89 -2.37 13.60 1.87
C GLN A 89 -1.41 14.18 0.81
N LYS A 90 -0.11 14.24 1.12
CA LYS A 90 0.91 14.69 0.16
C LYS A 90 0.99 13.72 -1.03
N GLU A 91 0.92 12.42 -0.78
CA GLU A 91 0.91 11.40 -1.82
C GLU A 91 -0.29 11.56 -2.76
N LEU A 92 -1.49 11.78 -2.23
CA LEU A 92 -2.68 12.06 -3.04
C LEU A 92 -2.49 13.28 -3.95
N ASN A 93 -1.98 14.38 -3.40
CA ASN A 93 -1.73 15.60 -4.16
C ASN A 93 -0.68 15.40 -5.26
N ASN A 94 0.39 14.66 -4.96
CA ASN A 94 1.41 14.31 -5.93
C ASN A 94 0.83 13.45 -7.07
N LEU A 95 0.00 12.46 -6.75
CA LEU A 95 -0.68 11.63 -7.74
C LEU A 95 -1.60 12.46 -8.62
N ARG A 96 -2.41 13.35 -8.04
CA ARG A 96 -3.27 14.30 -8.79
C ARG A 96 -2.44 15.18 -9.73
N SER A 97 -1.32 15.71 -9.26
CA SER A 97 -0.41 16.54 -10.07
C SER A 97 0.18 15.74 -11.23
N CYS A 98 0.69 14.52 -10.97
CA CYS A 98 1.26 13.64 -11.97
C CYS A 98 0.23 13.29 -13.06
N ILE A 99 -0.98 12.88 -12.67
CA ILE A 99 -2.06 12.58 -13.59
C ILE A 99 -2.42 13.80 -14.45
N ASN A 100 -2.50 14.99 -13.86
CA ASN A 100 -2.81 16.22 -14.61
C ASN A 100 -1.68 16.62 -15.57
N GLN A 101 -0.42 16.46 -15.18
CA GLN A 101 0.72 16.72 -16.06
C GLN A 101 0.70 15.80 -17.27
N GLU A 102 0.49 14.50 -17.05
CA GLU A 102 0.43 13.52 -18.14
C GLU A 102 -0.79 13.76 -19.04
N ARG A 103 -1.94 14.16 -18.47
CA ARG A 103 -3.11 14.59 -19.26
C ARG A 103 -2.80 15.78 -20.15
N ASN A 104 -2.13 16.79 -19.61
CA ASN A 104 -1.76 17.97 -20.38
C ASN A 104 -0.80 17.60 -21.51
N HIS A 105 0.19 16.75 -21.22
CA HIS A 105 1.10 16.22 -22.22
C HIS A 105 0.37 15.46 -23.34
N LEU A 106 -0.56 14.56 -22.99
CA LEU A 106 -1.39 13.83 -23.95
C LEU A 106 -2.27 14.77 -24.80
N ASN A 107 -2.88 15.78 -24.17
CA ASN A 107 -3.71 16.75 -24.89
C ASN A 107 -2.89 17.58 -25.88
N LEU A 108 -1.70 18.04 -25.48
CA LEU A 108 -0.78 18.76 -26.37
C LEU A 108 -0.33 17.87 -27.55
N LEU A 109 0.04 16.61 -27.29
CA LEU A 109 0.49 15.69 -28.34
C LEU A 109 -0.59 15.46 -29.40
N ILE A 110 -1.88 15.41 -28.99
CA ILE A 110 -2.99 15.27 -29.94
C ILE A 110 -3.15 16.54 -30.79
N THR A 111 -3.06 17.72 -30.17
CA THR A 111 -3.17 18.99 -30.91
C THR A 111 -2.03 19.10 -31.92
N VAL A 112 -0.78 18.91 -31.50
CA VAL A 112 0.38 18.90 -32.39
C VAL A 112 0.24 17.87 -33.50
N LYS A 113 -0.20 16.64 -33.19
CA LYS A 113 -0.44 15.61 -34.21
C LYS A 113 -1.51 16.03 -35.22
N LYS A 114 -2.59 16.69 -34.78
CA LYS A 114 -3.65 17.18 -35.68
C LYS A 114 -3.12 18.28 -36.59
N ASP A 115 -2.32 19.20 -36.04
CA ASP A 115 -1.74 20.31 -36.80
C ASP A 115 -0.73 19.78 -37.84
N ILE A 116 0.17 18.85 -37.44
CA ILE A 116 1.10 18.17 -38.36
C ILE A 116 0.34 17.44 -39.48
N LEU A 117 -0.71 16.69 -39.14
CA LEU A 117 -1.51 15.99 -40.16
C LEU A 117 -2.23 16.97 -41.09
N ALA A 118 -2.70 18.12 -40.59
CA ALA A 118 -3.34 19.15 -41.41
C ALA A 118 -2.32 19.85 -42.35
N GLU A 119 -1.10 20.07 -41.88
CA GLU A 119 -0.01 20.68 -42.64
C GLU A 119 0.57 19.71 -43.70
N ASN A 120 0.75 18.44 -43.34
CA ASN A 120 1.27 17.40 -44.24
C ASN A 120 0.29 17.03 -45.38
N ASN A 121 -1.01 17.33 -45.24
CA ASN A 121 -1.96 17.20 -46.35
C ASN A 121 -1.77 18.27 -47.45
N ASN A 122 -0.99 19.33 -47.21
CA ASN A 122 -0.74 20.40 -48.18
C ASN A 122 0.62 20.29 -48.90
N PHE A 123 1.57 19.48 -48.43
CA PHE A 123 2.90 19.35 -49.03
C PHE A 123 3.28 17.88 -49.24
N SER A 124 2.92 17.35 -50.40
CA SER A 124 3.37 16.03 -50.86
C SER A 124 4.69 16.16 -51.61
N SER A 125 5.81 16.15 -50.90
CA SER A 125 7.14 15.93 -51.48
C SER A 125 7.82 14.74 -50.78
N THR A 126 8.33 13.76 -51.54
CA THR A 126 8.90 12.49 -51.03
C THR A 126 10.06 12.71 -50.06
N GLU A 127 10.83 13.78 -50.24
CA GLU A 127 11.98 14.13 -49.41
C GLU A 127 11.56 14.62 -48.02
N GLU A 128 10.45 15.36 -47.93
CA GLU A 128 9.86 15.81 -46.68
C GLU A 128 9.23 14.64 -45.91
N TYR A 129 8.62 13.69 -46.62
CA TYR A 129 8.15 12.43 -46.04
C TYR A 129 9.29 11.59 -45.45
N MET A 130 10.43 11.48 -46.16
CA MET A 130 11.61 10.74 -45.66
C MET A 130 12.24 11.41 -44.43
N ASN A 131 12.25 12.75 -44.39
CA ASN A 131 12.79 13.50 -43.27
C ASN A 131 11.85 13.42 -42.04
N ASP A 132 10.53 13.45 -42.23
CA ASP A 132 9.54 13.21 -41.17
C ASP A 132 9.66 11.78 -40.62
N GLU A 133 9.83 10.77 -41.46
CA GLU A 133 10.02 9.39 -41.01
C GLU A 133 11.30 9.24 -40.16
N SER A 134 12.39 9.91 -40.54
CA SER A 134 13.63 9.97 -39.75
C SER A 134 13.40 10.64 -38.39
N MET A 135 12.70 11.79 -38.35
CA MET A 135 12.36 12.47 -37.10
C MET A 135 11.43 11.64 -36.20
N ARG A 136 10.50 10.87 -36.79
CA ARG A 136 9.61 9.96 -36.07
C ARG A 136 10.39 8.82 -35.42
N ILE A 137 11.38 8.25 -36.12
CA ILE A 137 12.27 7.20 -35.60
C ILE A 137 13.11 7.72 -34.43
N ASP A 138 13.70 8.92 -34.55
CA ASP A 138 14.49 9.51 -33.47
C ASP A 138 13.63 9.79 -32.22
N LYS A 139 12.41 10.29 -32.42
CA LYS A 139 11.47 10.53 -31.33
C LYS A 139 11.02 9.23 -30.66
N GLN A 140 10.82 8.16 -31.42
CA GLN A 140 10.50 6.84 -30.88
C GLN A 140 11.65 6.26 -30.06
N THR A 141 12.88 6.45 -30.52
CA THR A 141 14.10 6.05 -29.80
C THR A 141 14.22 6.77 -28.45
N SER A 142 14.04 8.09 -28.43
CA SER A 142 14.09 8.87 -27.18
C SER A 142 12.98 8.47 -26.17
N VAL A 143 11.79 8.14 -26.64
CA VAL A 143 10.70 7.63 -25.78
C VAL A 143 11.03 6.26 -25.21
N MET A 144 11.65 5.39 -26.01
CA MET A 144 12.11 4.07 -25.55
C MET A 144 13.17 4.18 -24.45
N ASP A 145 14.11 5.12 -24.57
CA ASP A 145 15.12 5.38 -23.54
C ASP A 145 14.49 5.87 -22.23
N LYS A 146 13.48 6.73 -22.30
CA LYS A 146 12.71 7.14 -21.12
C LYS A 146 11.98 5.97 -20.47
N LEU A 147 11.34 5.11 -21.25
CA LEU A 147 10.67 3.92 -20.74
C LEU A 147 11.65 2.96 -20.05
N ILE A 148 12.87 2.82 -20.58
CA ILE A 148 13.94 2.04 -19.95
C ILE A 148 14.35 2.68 -18.62
N GLN A 149 14.56 4.00 -18.59
CA GLN A 149 14.90 4.70 -17.35
C GLN A 149 13.80 4.61 -16.30
N ASP A 150 12.53 4.78 -16.69
CA ASP A 150 11.38 4.67 -15.78
C ASP A 150 11.22 3.24 -15.25
N ALA A 151 11.45 2.22 -16.08
CA ALA A 151 11.46 0.82 -15.65
C ALA A 151 12.59 0.53 -14.64
N LEU A 152 13.79 1.08 -14.88
CA LEU A 152 14.93 0.96 -13.96
C LEU A 152 14.67 1.69 -12.64
N ASN A 153 14.11 2.89 -12.68
CA ASN A 153 13.76 3.67 -11.50
C ASN A 153 12.64 2.99 -10.68
N SER A 154 11.63 2.43 -11.35
CA SER A 154 10.57 1.64 -10.71
C SER A 154 11.13 0.38 -10.04
N ARG A 155 12.06 -0.34 -10.69
CA ARG A 155 12.75 -1.49 -10.09
C ARG A 155 13.49 -1.08 -8.81
N ASN A 156 14.20 0.04 -8.83
CA ASN A 156 14.95 0.53 -7.67
C ASN A 156 14.02 0.95 -6.52
N GLN A 157 12.91 1.65 -6.81
CA GLN A 157 11.92 2.02 -5.80
C GLN A 157 11.22 0.79 -5.18
N ILE A 158 10.87 -0.23 -5.97
CA ILE A 158 10.30 -1.48 -5.46
C ILE A 158 11.34 -2.23 -4.61
N MET A 159 12.61 -2.20 -5.00
CA MET A 159 13.70 -2.83 -4.23
C MET A 159 13.95 -2.11 -2.90
N GLU A 160 13.92 -0.77 -2.88
CA GLU A 160 13.99 0.02 -1.64
C GLU A 160 12.79 -0.24 -0.73
N GLN A 161 11.57 -0.21 -1.27
CA GLN A 161 10.35 -0.48 -0.50
C GLN A 161 10.31 -1.92 0.04
N SER A 162 10.71 -2.91 -0.76
CA SER A 162 10.76 -4.30 -0.29
C SER A 162 11.80 -4.51 0.80
N ASN A 163 12.99 -3.90 0.69
CA ASN A 163 13.98 -3.92 1.77
C ASN A 163 13.47 -3.22 3.03
N GLU A 164 12.88 -2.03 2.91
CA GLU A 164 12.33 -1.31 4.06
C GLU A 164 11.21 -2.10 4.75
N ILE A 165 10.27 -2.67 3.99
CA ILE A 165 9.13 -3.42 4.53
C ILE A 165 9.56 -4.75 5.17
N LEU A 166 10.47 -5.49 4.53
CA LEU A 166 10.95 -6.78 5.04
C LEU A 166 11.87 -6.61 6.27
N PHE A 167 12.74 -5.60 6.27
CA PHE A 167 13.62 -5.31 7.39
C PHE A 167 12.83 -4.78 8.61
N ASN A 168 11.81 -3.96 8.37
CA ASN A 168 10.95 -3.42 9.44
C ASN A 168 10.05 -4.52 10.04
N SER A 169 9.65 -5.53 9.27
CA SER A 169 8.88 -6.69 9.76
C SER A 169 9.72 -7.62 10.65
N ASN A 170 10.95 -7.95 10.24
CA ASN A 170 11.87 -8.73 11.06
C ASN A 170 12.23 -8.01 12.37
N SER A 171 12.43 -6.69 12.34
CA SER A 171 12.77 -5.95 13.56
C SER A 171 11.60 -5.86 14.57
N ARG A 172 10.33 -5.90 14.11
CA ARG A 172 9.16 -5.95 15.00
C ARG A 172 8.99 -7.33 15.64
N VAL A 173 9.19 -8.40 14.88
CA VAL A 173 9.17 -9.78 15.41
C VAL A 173 10.31 -9.97 16.42
N ASN A 174 11.52 -9.48 16.11
CA ASN A 174 12.66 -9.58 17.02
C ASN A 174 12.47 -8.72 18.30
N ARG A 175 11.82 -7.55 18.19
CA ARG A 175 11.45 -6.73 19.37
C ARG A 175 10.32 -7.35 20.20
N LEU A 176 9.38 -8.07 19.59
CA LEU A 176 8.36 -8.85 20.32
C LEU A 176 9.00 -10.03 21.07
N LEU A 177 9.99 -10.69 20.45
CA LEU A 177 10.79 -11.74 21.10
C LEU A 177 11.60 -11.21 22.28
N GLN A 178 12.12 -9.98 22.21
CA GLN A 178 12.87 -9.35 23.31
C GLN A 178 11.97 -8.81 24.44
N ARG A 179 10.72 -8.43 24.16
CA ARG A 179 9.81 -7.82 25.15
C ARG A 179 8.98 -8.84 25.95
N VAL A 180 8.97 -10.11 25.55
CA VAL A 180 8.29 -11.19 26.31
C VAL A 180 9.28 -12.33 26.62
N PRO A 181 10.24 -12.12 27.54
CA PRO A 181 11.07 -13.21 28.02
C PRO A 181 10.18 -14.22 28.76
N GLY A 182 9.96 -15.41 28.18
CA GLY A 182 9.19 -16.49 28.83
C GLY A 182 8.15 -17.21 27.97
N ILE A 183 7.88 -16.77 26.73
CA ILE A 183 6.95 -17.49 25.81
C ILE A 183 7.38 -18.94 25.58
N SER A 184 8.69 -19.20 25.48
CA SER A 184 9.23 -20.56 25.33
C SER A 184 8.81 -21.50 26.48
N THR A 185 8.74 -20.99 27.71
CA THR A 185 8.32 -21.77 28.88
C THR A 185 6.81 -21.96 28.94
N LEU A 186 6.01 -20.96 28.55
CA LEU A 186 4.56 -21.04 28.50
C LEU A 186 4.09 -21.98 27.37
N LEU A 187 4.70 -21.90 26.19
CA LEU A 187 4.42 -22.79 25.07
C LEU A 187 4.79 -24.24 25.41
N THR A 188 5.89 -24.45 26.14
CA THR A 188 6.27 -25.77 26.66
C THR A 188 5.28 -26.29 27.73
N LYS A 189 4.80 -25.43 28.63
CA LYS A 189 3.76 -25.78 29.63
C LYS A 189 2.41 -26.12 28.97
N ILE A 190 2.04 -25.46 27.88
CA ILE A 190 0.81 -25.74 27.13
C ILE A 190 0.92 -27.08 26.39
N ASN A 191 2.04 -27.33 25.70
CA ASN A 191 2.25 -28.59 24.99
C ASN A 191 2.38 -29.80 25.93
N THR A 192 2.97 -29.64 27.12
CA THR A 192 3.07 -30.74 28.11
C THR A 192 1.72 -31.11 28.72
N ARG A 193 0.80 -30.15 28.93
CA ARG A 193 -0.57 -30.45 29.37
C ARG A 193 -1.36 -31.22 28.31
N ARG A 194 -1.25 -30.85 27.02
CA ARG A 194 -1.88 -31.61 25.92
C ARG A 194 -1.33 -33.02 25.78
N LYS A 195 -0.01 -33.21 25.89
CA LYS A 195 0.62 -34.54 25.84
C LYS A 195 0.18 -35.45 26.98
N LYS A 196 0.07 -34.91 28.21
CA LYS A 196 -0.43 -35.69 29.37
C LYS A 196 -1.85 -36.21 29.15
N ASN A 197 -2.75 -35.36 28.67
CA ASN A 197 -4.14 -35.78 28.41
C ASN A 197 -4.22 -36.85 27.33
N MET A 198 -3.40 -36.75 26.28
CA MET A 198 -3.36 -37.76 25.22
C MET A 198 -2.86 -39.13 25.72
N VAL A 199 -1.83 -39.13 26.56
CA VAL A 199 -1.27 -40.37 27.16
C VAL A 199 -2.27 -41.04 28.10
N ILE A 200 -3.00 -40.28 28.90
CA ILE A 200 -4.05 -40.82 29.80
C ILE A 200 -5.17 -41.45 28.97
N MET A 201 -5.64 -40.76 27.93
CA MET A 201 -6.70 -41.29 27.05
C MET A 201 -6.25 -42.55 26.30
N SER A 202 -5.03 -42.60 25.77
CA SER A 202 -4.52 -43.79 25.08
C SER A 202 -4.32 -44.98 26.04
N CYS A 203 -3.89 -44.72 27.27
CA CYS A 203 -3.74 -45.76 28.29
C CYS A 203 -5.10 -46.36 28.68
N LEU A 204 -6.11 -45.51 28.91
CA LEU A 204 -7.46 -45.95 29.26
C LEU A 204 -8.08 -46.84 28.17
N ILE A 205 -7.95 -46.41 26.91
CA ILE A 205 -8.44 -47.16 25.73
C ILE A 205 -7.69 -48.49 25.60
N GLY A 206 -6.36 -48.50 25.78
CA GLY A 206 -5.57 -49.73 25.73
C GLY A 206 -5.93 -50.75 26.82
N VAL A 207 -6.13 -50.27 28.05
CA VAL A 207 -6.56 -51.13 29.17
C VAL A 207 -7.97 -51.69 28.95
N CYS A 208 -8.91 -50.86 28.48
CA CYS A 208 -10.25 -51.32 28.14
C CYS A 208 -10.23 -52.39 27.04
N MET A 209 -9.43 -52.20 25.98
CA MET A 209 -9.29 -53.20 24.91
C MET A 209 -8.66 -54.50 25.43
N PHE A 210 -7.66 -54.43 26.30
CA PHE A 210 -7.02 -55.61 26.88
C PHE A 210 -7.96 -56.41 27.79
N LEU A 211 -8.78 -55.73 28.63
CA LEU A 211 -9.75 -56.39 29.50
C LEU A 211 -10.87 -57.08 28.71
N ILE A 212 -11.34 -56.46 27.62
CA ILE A 212 -12.31 -57.09 26.72
C ILE A 212 -11.71 -58.35 26.08
N PHE A 213 -10.46 -58.28 25.62
CA PHE A 213 -9.77 -59.44 25.04
C PHE A 213 -9.53 -60.59 26.03
N LEU A 214 -9.32 -60.30 27.31
CA LEU A 214 -9.13 -61.35 28.34
C LEU A 214 -10.46 -62.01 28.77
N THR A 215 -11.57 -61.27 28.65
CA THR A 215 -12.90 -61.73 29.07
C THR A 215 -13.60 -62.56 27.98
N PHE A 216 -13.15 -62.45 26.73
CA PHE A 216 -13.63 -63.22 25.57
C PHE A 216 -12.70 -64.40 25.30
#